data_AF-X1R4K6-F1
#
_entry.id   AF-X1R4K6-F1
#
_cell.length_a   1.000
_cell.length_b   1.000
_cell.length_c   1.000
_cell.angle_alpha   90.00
_cell.angle_beta   90.00
_cell.angle_gamma   90.00
#
_symmetry.space_group_name_H-M   'P 1'
#
loop_
_entity.id
_entity.type
_entity.pdbx_description
1 polymer ?
#
loop_
_entity_poly.entity_id
_entity_poly.type
_entity_poly.pdbx_seq_one_letter_code
_entity_poly.pdbx_strand_id
1 'polypeptide(L)'
;WTHYFLSCGKHIKFIEKIKPGIAEDRVWLKYIKPMILSYPENIYRICAYGFTEIFNNAIDHSKGTTITTEIEINNNTLNIIIMDNGIGIFKKIQKALHLDSIKESILHLSKGKFTTDPKNHTGEGIFFTSRMFDSFSILSSDIFYTFKNEDWFLSLEKNEDFKQGTLIKMVISLDSKKTPKDVFNQYADQEIGFGKTIVAVALSGDPNDPLLSRSQAKRLLMGLEKFNTIILDFKGVVSVGQAFVDEVFRVFK
;
A
#
# COMPACT_ATOMS: atom_id res chain seq x y z
N TRP A 1 -24.15 -10.38 -9.42
CA TRP A 1 -24.93 -10.47 -8.17
C TRP A 1 -24.61 -11.78 -7.52
N THR A 2 -23.72 -11.79 -6.53
CA THR A 2 -23.64 -12.90 -5.59
C THR A 2 -23.06 -12.40 -4.28
N HIS A 3 -23.88 -12.45 -3.23
CA HIS A 3 -23.45 -12.24 -1.87
C HIS A 3 -23.44 -13.63 -1.25
N TYR A 4 -22.25 -14.16 -0.97
CA TYR A 4 -22.14 -15.41 -0.24
C TYR A 4 -21.93 -15.08 1.24
N PHE A 5 -22.81 -15.59 2.08
CA PHE A 5 -22.71 -15.54 3.52
C PHE A 5 -22.57 -16.98 4.00
N LEU A 6 -21.43 -17.35 4.57
CA LEU A 6 -21.35 -18.59 5.33
C LEU A 6 -22.07 -18.38 6.67
N SER A 7 -22.84 -19.38 7.10
CA SER A 7 -23.70 -19.37 8.31
C SER A 7 -22.94 -19.10 9.61
N CYS A 8 -21.61 -19.04 9.57
CA CYS A 8 -20.74 -18.90 10.74
C CYS A 8 -20.24 -17.46 10.99
N GLY A 9 -20.58 -16.46 10.16
CA GLY A 9 -20.14 -15.06 10.34
C GLY A 9 -18.63 -14.82 10.19
N LYS A 10 -17.88 -15.82 9.70
CA LYS A 10 -16.42 -15.78 9.53
C LYS A 10 -15.96 -15.53 8.10
N HIS A 11 -16.87 -15.51 7.12
CA HIS A 11 -16.53 -15.24 5.73
C HIS A 11 -17.65 -14.45 5.06
N ILE A 12 -17.27 -13.44 4.27
CA ILE A 12 -18.17 -12.71 3.40
C ILE A 12 -17.46 -12.35 2.10
N LYS A 13 -18.19 -12.45 0.99
CA LYS A 13 -17.75 -11.95 -0.32
C LYS A 13 -18.87 -11.15 -0.96
N PHE A 14 -18.53 -9.94 -1.41
CA PHE A 14 -19.48 -9.04 -2.05
C PHE A 14 -18.82 -8.21 -3.16
N ILE A 15 -19.66 -7.64 -4.03
CA ILE A 15 -19.23 -6.80 -5.16
C ILE A 15 -20.05 -5.53 -5.14
N GLU A 16 -19.37 -4.39 -5.14
CA GLU A 16 -19.97 -3.06 -5.28
C GLU A 16 -19.63 -2.46 -6.64
N LYS A 17 -20.58 -1.73 -7.23
CA LYS A 17 -20.34 -0.95 -8.47
C LYS A 17 -19.81 0.43 -8.09
N ILE A 18 -18.76 0.88 -8.78
CA ILE A 18 -18.26 2.26 -8.64
C ILE A 18 -19.27 3.17 -9.34
N LYS A 19 -19.99 3.97 -8.56
CA LYS A 19 -21.04 4.88 -9.02
C LYS A 19 -21.08 6.13 -8.13
N PRO A 20 -21.61 7.27 -8.63
CA PRO A 20 -21.77 8.46 -7.80
C PRO A 20 -22.50 8.15 -6.48
N GLY A 21 -21.95 8.62 -5.37
CA GLY A 21 -22.51 8.43 -4.04
C GLY A 21 -22.23 7.05 -3.40
N ILE A 22 -21.38 6.20 -3.97
CA ILE A 22 -20.74 5.14 -3.17
C ILE A 22 -19.81 5.79 -2.13
N ALA A 23 -19.76 5.24 -0.93
CA ALA A 23 -18.87 5.70 0.13
C ALA A 23 -18.39 4.49 0.95
N GLU A 24 -17.09 4.46 1.22
CA GLU A 24 -16.37 3.41 1.92
C GLU A 24 -16.91 3.17 3.34
N ASP A 25 -17.28 4.24 4.04
CA ASP A 25 -17.84 4.20 5.40
C ASP A 25 -19.17 3.42 5.43
N ARG A 26 -20.04 3.64 4.44
CA ARG A 26 -21.33 2.94 4.31
C ARG A 26 -21.14 1.48 3.98
N VAL A 27 -20.17 1.15 3.12
CA VAL A 27 -19.82 -0.25 2.79
C VAL A 27 -19.26 -0.96 4.03
N TRP A 28 -18.36 -0.30 4.78
CA TRP A 28 -17.82 -0.80 6.04
C TRP A 28 -18.92 -1.12 7.05
N LEU A 29 -19.81 -0.14 7.33
CA LEU A 29 -20.90 -0.28 8.28
C LEU A 29 -21.85 -1.41 7.92
N LYS A 30 -22.12 -1.59 6.63
CA LYS A 30 -23.07 -2.59 6.13
C LYS A 30 -22.53 -4.02 6.19
N TYR A 31 -21.30 -4.24 5.75
CA TYR A 31 -20.80 -5.61 5.50
C TYR A 31 -19.74 -6.07 6.51
N ILE A 32 -18.90 -5.17 6.99
CA ILE A 32 -17.64 -5.56 7.64
C ILE A 32 -17.71 -5.34 9.14
N LYS A 33 -18.22 -4.18 9.57
CA LYS A 33 -18.41 -3.86 10.98
C LYS A 33 -19.12 -4.99 11.75
N PRO A 34 -20.22 -5.59 11.26
CA PRO A 34 -20.90 -6.67 11.99
C PRO A 34 -20.03 -7.90 12.25
N MET A 35 -19.07 -8.20 11.36
CA MET A 35 -18.16 -9.34 11.52
C MET A 35 -17.01 -9.04 12.48
N ILE A 36 -16.59 -7.77 12.60
CA ILE A 36 -15.37 -7.39 13.33
C ILE A 36 -15.68 -6.79 14.72
N LEU A 37 -16.92 -6.36 14.97
CA LEU A 37 -17.29 -5.65 16.20
C LEU A 37 -17.04 -6.44 17.50
N SER A 38 -17.00 -7.77 17.44
CA SER A 38 -16.75 -8.63 18.60
C SER A 38 -15.27 -8.78 18.95
N TYR A 39 -14.34 -8.29 18.12
CA TYR A 39 -12.90 -8.36 18.36
C TYR A 39 -12.36 -7.15 19.14
N PRO A 40 -11.16 -7.25 19.72
CA PRO A 40 -10.54 -6.16 20.45
C PRO A 40 -10.51 -4.83 19.68
N GLU A 41 -10.62 -3.73 20.41
CA GLU A 41 -10.74 -2.38 19.83
C GLU A 41 -9.60 -2.05 18.86
N ASN A 42 -8.38 -2.47 19.17
CA ASN A 42 -7.23 -2.23 18.31
C ASN A 42 -7.37 -2.94 16.95
N ILE A 43 -7.85 -4.19 16.94
CA ILE A 43 -8.13 -4.94 15.71
C ILE A 43 -9.24 -4.26 14.91
N TYR A 44 -10.33 -3.86 15.58
CA TYR A 44 -11.42 -3.12 14.96
C TYR A 44 -10.92 -1.84 14.28
N ARG A 45 -10.11 -1.03 14.97
CA ARG A 45 -9.61 0.24 14.44
C ARG A 45 -8.64 0.04 13.27
N ILE A 46 -7.75 -0.95 13.33
CA ILE A 46 -6.85 -1.30 12.22
C ILE A 46 -7.66 -1.71 10.99
N CYS A 47 -8.63 -2.60 11.16
CA CYS A 47 -9.45 -3.08 10.06
C CYS A 47 -10.32 -1.96 9.47
N ALA A 48 -10.89 -1.10 10.32
CA ALA A 48 -11.68 0.05 9.88
C ALA A 48 -10.83 0.97 9.01
N TYR A 49 -9.67 1.42 9.52
CA TYR A 49 -8.76 2.30 8.78
C TYR A 49 -8.30 1.67 7.47
N GLY A 50 -7.75 0.45 7.52
CA GLY A 50 -7.22 -0.21 6.33
C GLY A 50 -8.28 -0.48 5.28
N PHE A 51 -9.48 -0.91 5.68
CA PHE A 51 -10.57 -1.11 4.73
C PHE A 51 -10.99 0.20 4.08
N THR A 52 -11.28 1.24 4.86
CA THR A 52 -11.79 2.51 4.31
C THR A 52 -10.77 3.18 3.40
N GLU A 53 -9.49 3.21 3.80
CA GLU A 53 -8.41 3.77 2.97
C GLU A 53 -8.28 3.04 1.63
N ILE A 54 -8.26 1.70 1.65
CA ILE A 54 -8.05 0.92 0.43
C ILE A 54 -9.30 0.92 -0.46
N PHE A 55 -10.49 0.86 0.13
CA PHE A 55 -11.74 0.92 -0.63
C PHE A 55 -11.95 2.30 -1.25
N ASN A 56 -11.64 3.38 -0.52
CA ASN A 56 -11.71 4.74 -1.06
C ASN A 56 -10.68 4.95 -2.20
N ASN A 57 -9.45 4.45 -2.03
CA ASN A 57 -8.48 4.44 -3.13
C ASN A 57 -9.03 3.70 -4.37
N ALA A 58 -9.74 2.59 -4.20
CA ALA A 58 -10.36 1.89 -5.32
C ALA A 58 -11.46 2.72 -5.98
N ILE A 59 -12.27 3.48 -5.23
CA ILE A 59 -13.29 4.40 -5.77
C ILE A 59 -12.62 5.51 -6.59
N ASP A 60 -11.68 6.23 -5.98
CA ASP A 60 -11.17 7.49 -6.53
C ASP A 60 -10.10 7.28 -7.60
N HIS A 61 -9.40 6.16 -7.56
CA HIS A 61 -8.15 6.01 -8.31
C HIS A 61 -8.12 4.88 -9.31
N SER A 62 -8.96 3.85 -9.18
CA SER A 62 -8.91 2.68 -10.07
C SER A 62 -9.27 3.00 -11.52
N LYS A 63 -10.18 3.98 -11.74
CA LYS A 63 -10.91 4.15 -13.02
C LYS A 63 -11.64 2.87 -13.48
N GLY A 64 -11.93 1.97 -12.55
CA GLY A 64 -12.68 0.74 -12.78
C GLY A 64 -14.19 0.98 -12.69
N THR A 65 -14.95 -0.11 -12.76
CA THR A 65 -16.41 -0.11 -12.66
C THR A 65 -16.92 -0.92 -11.46
N THR A 66 -16.10 -1.80 -10.89
CA THR A 66 -16.49 -2.67 -9.78
C THR A 66 -15.36 -2.88 -8.79
N ILE A 67 -15.73 -3.03 -7.52
CA ILE A 67 -14.85 -3.44 -6.43
C ILE A 67 -15.39 -4.74 -5.85
N THR A 68 -14.58 -5.79 -5.85
CA THR A 68 -14.86 -7.06 -5.17
C THR A 68 -14.15 -7.05 -3.84
N THR A 69 -14.86 -7.35 -2.76
CA THR A 69 -14.27 -7.50 -1.42
C THR A 69 -14.55 -8.90 -0.89
N GLU A 70 -13.54 -9.49 -0.28
CA GLU A 70 -13.62 -10.76 0.41
C GLU A 70 -12.95 -10.64 1.78
N ILE A 71 -13.65 -11.07 2.82
CA ILE A 71 -13.13 -11.07 4.20
C ILE A 71 -13.30 -12.47 4.75
N GLU A 72 -12.24 -12.97 5.37
CA GLU A 72 -12.20 -14.30 5.95
C GLU A 72 -11.49 -14.26 7.31
N ILE A 73 -12.09 -14.91 8.30
CA ILE A 73 -11.50 -15.16 9.60
C ILE A 73 -11.23 -16.66 9.72
N ASN A 74 -9.96 -17.04 9.68
CA ASN A 74 -9.51 -18.42 9.81
C ASN A 74 -8.21 -18.47 10.63
N ASN A 75 -7.98 -19.57 11.36
CA ASN A 75 -6.74 -19.81 12.10
C ASN A 75 -6.23 -18.61 12.93
N ASN A 76 -7.13 -17.93 13.64
CA ASN A 76 -6.82 -16.74 14.44
C ASN A 76 -6.24 -15.56 13.63
N THR A 77 -6.54 -15.50 12.34
CA THR A 77 -6.16 -14.43 11.43
C THR A 77 -7.39 -13.89 10.72
N LEU A 78 -7.37 -12.59 10.48
CA LEU A 78 -8.35 -11.89 9.66
C LEU A 78 -7.68 -11.48 8.36
N ASN A 79 -8.27 -11.89 7.25
CA ASN A 79 -7.85 -11.59 5.90
C ASN A 79 -8.87 -10.65 5.26
N ILE A 80 -8.42 -9.54 4.70
CA ILE A 80 -9.24 -8.62 3.90
C ILE A 80 -8.62 -8.55 2.51
N ILE A 81 -9.40 -8.87 1.49
CA ILE A 81 -9.02 -8.74 0.08
C ILE A 81 -9.95 -7.73 -0.57
N ILE A 82 -9.38 -6.70 -1.19
CA ILE A 82 -10.10 -5.69 -1.97
C ILE A 82 -9.52 -5.68 -3.37
N MET A 83 -10.37 -5.82 -4.38
CA MET A 83 -9.97 -5.95 -5.77
C MET A 83 -10.79 -5.03 -6.67
N ASP A 84 -10.13 -4.09 -7.34
CA ASP A 84 -10.72 -3.30 -8.41
C ASP A 84 -10.44 -3.90 -9.79
N ASN A 85 -11.28 -3.59 -10.78
CA ASN A 85 -11.09 -3.98 -12.19
C ASN A 85 -10.56 -2.82 -13.07
N GLY A 86 -9.84 -1.88 -12.47
CA GLY A 86 -9.39 -0.64 -13.08
C GLY A 86 -8.06 -0.74 -13.82
N ILE A 87 -7.35 0.38 -13.94
CA ILE A 87 -6.09 0.44 -14.71
C ILE A 87 -4.90 -0.25 -14.02
N GLY A 88 -5.00 -0.48 -12.71
CA GLY A 88 -3.92 -0.99 -11.87
C GLY A 88 -3.00 0.09 -11.32
N ILE A 89 -2.68 0.00 -10.02
CA ILE A 89 -1.94 1.02 -9.28
C ILE A 89 -0.55 1.30 -9.87
N PHE A 90 0.24 0.27 -10.21
CA PHE A 90 1.60 0.50 -10.69
C PHE A 90 1.63 1.14 -12.08
N LYS A 91 0.72 0.74 -12.98
CA LYS A 91 0.54 1.37 -14.29
C LYS A 91 0.06 2.82 -14.16
N LYS A 92 -0.81 3.10 -13.19
CA LYS A 92 -1.26 4.47 -12.90
C LYS A 92 -0.09 5.37 -12.47
N ILE A 93 0.71 4.91 -11.51
CA ILE A 93 1.87 5.64 -11.00
C ILE A 93 2.89 5.85 -12.12
N GLN A 94 3.18 4.80 -12.89
CA GLN A 94 4.14 4.85 -14.01
C GLN A 94 3.78 5.96 -14.99
N LYS A 95 2.50 6.02 -15.41
CA LYS A 95 2.01 7.05 -16.32
C LYS A 95 2.04 8.45 -15.71
N ALA A 96 1.70 8.58 -14.44
CA ALA A 96 1.65 9.88 -13.76
C ALA A 96 3.03 10.50 -13.55
N LEU A 97 4.06 9.67 -13.38
CA LEU A 97 5.44 10.08 -13.13
C LEU A 97 6.36 9.94 -14.36
N HIS A 98 5.81 9.53 -15.51
CA HIS A 98 6.58 9.26 -16.74
C HIS A 98 7.77 8.32 -16.51
N LEU A 99 7.55 7.25 -15.73
CA LEU A 99 8.58 6.30 -15.33
C LEU A 99 8.87 5.29 -16.44
N ASP A 100 10.15 4.92 -16.58
CA ASP A 100 10.61 3.99 -17.62
C ASP A 100 10.11 2.56 -17.35
N SER A 101 9.91 2.20 -16.08
CA SER A 101 9.48 0.85 -15.70
C SER A 101 8.40 0.84 -14.61
N ILE A 102 7.62 -0.24 -14.58
CA ILE A 102 6.61 -0.48 -13.53
C ILE A 102 7.27 -0.68 -12.16
N LYS A 103 8.50 -1.20 -12.09
CA LYS A 103 9.24 -1.37 -10.84
C LYS A 103 9.52 -0.02 -10.16
N GLU A 104 9.76 1.04 -10.92
CA GLU A 104 9.96 2.38 -10.34
C GLU A 104 8.69 2.89 -9.62
N SER A 105 7.50 2.51 -10.09
CA SER A 105 6.25 2.83 -9.41
C SER A 105 6.20 2.30 -7.98
N ILE A 106 6.81 1.14 -7.75
CA ILE A 106 6.88 0.46 -6.45
C ILE A 106 7.71 1.29 -5.48
N LEU A 107 8.87 1.76 -5.94
CA LEU A 107 9.72 2.66 -5.17
C LEU A 107 8.94 3.91 -4.75
N HIS A 108 8.24 4.57 -5.68
CA HIS A 108 7.46 5.77 -5.36
C HIS A 108 6.32 5.51 -4.39
N LEU A 109 5.64 4.37 -4.52
CA LEU A 109 4.58 3.97 -3.59
C LEU A 109 5.14 3.71 -2.19
N SER A 110 6.30 3.06 -2.09
CA SER A 110 6.93 2.66 -0.82
C SER A 110 7.30 3.85 0.08
N LYS A 111 7.61 5.01 -0.54
CA LYS A 111 7.98 6.25 0.15
C LYS A 111 6.83 6.87 0.95
N GLY A 112 5.59 6.64 0.53
CA GLY A 112 4.42 7.39 1.04
C GLY A 112 4.33 8.82 0.48
N LYS A 113 3.29 9.57 0.88
CA LYS A 113 2.95 10.92 0.38
C LYS A 113 2.87 11.04 -1.14
N PHE A 114 2.50 9.94 -1.81
CA PHE A 114 2.29 9.92 -3.24
C PHE A 114 0.81 9.85 -3.55
N THR A 115 0.33 10.79 -4.34
CA THR A 115 -1.03 10.82 -4.87
C THR A 115 -1.04 11.49 -6.24
N THR A 116 -1.95 11.05 -7.11
CA THR A 116 -2.23 11.73 -8.38
C THR A 116 -3.26 12.85 -8.23
N ASP A 117 -3.84 13.02 -7.05
CA ASP A 117 -4.84 14.04 -6.72
C ASP A 117 -4.55 14.64 -5.32
N PRO A 118 -3.61 15.60 -5.23
CA PRO A 118 -3.19 16.19 -3.96
C PRO A 118 -4.21 17.14 -3.34
N LYS A 119 -5.29 17.50 -4.06
CA LYS A 119 -6.35 18.35 -3.51
C LYS A 119 -7.27 17.58 -2.57
N ASN A 120 -7.45 16.28 -2.85
CA ASN A 120 -8.39 15.43 -2.13
C ASN A 120 -7.70 14.34 -1.29
N HIS A 121 -6.43 14.02 -1.58
CA HIS A 121 -5.71 12.95 -0.88
C HIS A 121 -4.32 13.37 -0.44
N THR A 122 -3.89 12.89 0.72
CA THR A 122 -2.53 13.11 1.25
C THR A 122 -1.51 12.12 0.66
N GLY A 123 -1.96 10.97 0.14
CA GLY A 123 -1.09 9.91 -0.36
C GLY A 123 -0.44 9.07 0.74
N GLU A 124 -1.01 9.08 1.94
CA GLU A 124 -0.46 8.42 3.14
C GLU A 124 -1.13 7.08 3.44
N GLY A 125 -2.35 6.87 2.95
CA GLY A 125 -3.21 5.74 3.31
C GLY A 125 -2.56 4.36 3.10
N ILE A 126 -1.97 4.11 1.92
CA ILE A 126 -1.27 2.83 1.65
C ILE A 126 -0.05 2.67 2.55
N PHE A 127 0.70 3.74 2.81
CA PHE A 127 1.90 3.70 3.64
C PHE A 127 1.55 3.26 5.07
N PHE A 128 0.56 3.89 5.69
CA PHE A 128 0.13 3.55 7.05
C PHE A 128 -0.59 2.21 7.10
N THR A 129 -1.49 1.95 6.15
CA THR A 129 -2.21 0.67 6.08
C THR A 129 -1.25 -0.50 5.99
N SER A 130 -0.22 -0.41 5.14
CA SER A 130 0.77 -1.49 5.00
C SER A 130 1.47 -1.85 6.31
N ARG A 131 1.65 -0.87 7.22
CA ARG A 131 2.35 -1.02 8.49
C ARG A 131 1.44 -1.39 9.67
N MET A 132 0.14 -1.17 9.54
CA MET A 132 -0.83 -1.58 10.57
C MET A 132 -1.09 -3.09 10.56
N PHE A 133 -1.03 -3.72 9.39
CA PHE A 133 -1.25 -5.16 9.24
C PHE A 133 0.05 -5.96 9.45
N ASP A 134 -0.08 -7.26 9.67
CA ASP A 134 1.08 -8.17 9.78
C ASP A 134 1.65 -8.53 8.41
N SER A 135 0.78 -8.55 7.40
CA SER A 135 1.16 -8.63 6.00
C SER A 135 0.23 -7.76 5.17
N PHE A 136 0.80 -6.98 4.26
CA PHE A 136 0.07 -6.18 3.28
C PHE A 136 0.62 -6.51 1.90
N SER A 137 -0.22 -6.77 0.91
CA SER A 137 0.23 -7.16 -0.42
C SER A 137 -0.56 -6.47 -1.51
N ILE A 138 0.15 -6.09 -2.56
CA ILE A 138 -0.39 -5.47 -3.77
C ILE A 138 -0.09 -6.39 -4.94
N LEU A 139 -1.14 -6.83 -5.64
CA LEU A 139 -1.02 -7.48 -6.93
C LEU A 139 -1.53 -6.53 -8.02
N SER A 140 -0.66 -6.19 -8.97
CA SER A 140 -1.04 -5.46 -10.18
C SER A 140 0.00 -5.69 -11.27
N SER A 141 -0.45 -5.92 -12.52
CA SER A 141 0.45 -6.15 -13.66
C SER A 141 1.46 -7.29 -13.45
N ASP A 142 0.99 -8.44 -12.97
CA ASP A 142 1.79 -9.65 -12.65
C ASP A 142 2.92 -9.44 -11.62
N ILE A 143 2.86 -8.33 -10.90
CA ILE A 143 3.80 -8.01 -9.83
C ILE A 143 3.07 -8.12 -8.50
N PHE A 144 3.61 -8.95 -7.63
CA PHE A 144 3.23 -9.03 -6.22
C PHE A 144 4.24 -8.25 -5.38
N TYR A 145 3.74 -7.30 -4.61
CA TYR A 145 4.56 -6.47 -3.74
C TYR A 145 4.02 -6.55 -2.31
N THR A 146 4.79 -7.18 -1.44
CA THR A 146 4.37 -7.53 -0.09
C THR A 146 5.20 -6.82 0.95
N PHE A 147 4.55 -6.10 1.85
CA PHE A 147 5.15 -5.63 3.09
C PHE A 147 4.89 -6.63 4.20
N LYS A 148 5.96 -7.12 4.83
CA LYS A 148 5.90 -8.03 5.99
C LYS A 148 7.20 -7.90 6.77
N ASN A 149 7.15 -8.03 8.10
CA ASN A 149 8.34 -7.93 8.97
C ASN A 149 9.17 -6.65 8.71
N GLU A 150 8.50 -5.52 8.52
CA GLU A 150 9.12 -4.21 8.25
C GLU A 150 9.88 -4.08 6.92
N ASP A 151 9.86 -5.13 6.09
CA ASP A 151 10.51 -5.17 4.78
C ASP A 151 9.51 -5.33 3.65
N TRP A 152 9.90 -4.87 2.47
CA TRP A 152 9.17 -5.08 1.22
C TRP A 152 9.79 -6.19 0.38
N PHE A 153 8.95 -7.07 -0.13
CA PHE A 153 9.32 -8.21 -0.97
C PHE A 153 8.63 -8.11 -2.32
N LEU A 154 9.39 -8.39 -3.38
CA LEU A 154 8.91 -8.40 -4.75
C LEU A 154 8.91 -9.82 -5.30
N SER A 155 7.77 -10.31 -5.77
CA SER A 155 7.68 -11.54 -6.57
C SER A 155 6.95 -11.27 -7.88
N LEU A 156 7.31 -12.06 -8.89
CA LEU A 156 6.59 -12.10 -10.17
C LEU A 156 5.62 -13.27 -10.10
N GLU A 157 4.33 -12.97 -10.12
CA GLU A 157 3.27 -13.97 -10.05
C GLU A 157 2.24 -13.67 -11.12
N LYS A 158 2.04 -14.63 -12.03
CA LYS A 158 0.90 -14.62 -12.93
C LYS A 158 -0.28 -15.20 -12.18
N ASN A 159 -1.30 -14.38 -11.96
CA ASN A 159 -2.57 -14.85 -11.46
C ASN A 159 -3.54 -14.92 -12.65
N GLU A 160 -3.76 -16.13 -13.16
CA GLU A 160 -4.60 -16.35 -14.36
C GLU A 160 -6.04 -15.83 -14.19
N ASP A 161 -6.53 -15.82 -12.94
CA ASP A 161 -7.86 -15.31 -12.60
C ASP A 161 -7.90 -13.78 -12.46
N PHE A 162 -6.75 -13.13 -12.22
CA PHE A 162 -6.64 -11.69 -12.04
C PHE A 162 -6.03 -11.00 -13.27
N LYS A 163 -6.90 -10.70 -14.25
CA LYS A 163 -6.47 -10.13 -15.54
C LYS A 163 -6.05 -8.66 -15.46
N GLN A 164 -6.75 -7.86 -14.66
CA GLN A 164 -6.59 -6.41 -14.67
C GLN A 164 -7.09 -5.76 -13.37
N GLY A 165 -6.39 -4.70 -12.95
CA GLY A 165 -6.76 -3.83 -11.84
C GLY A 165 -5.70 -3.82 -10.75
N THR A 166 -6.14 -3.57 -9.52
CA THR A 166 -5.34 -3.74 -8.31
C THR A 166 -6.05 -4.69 -7.35
N LEU A 167 -5.32 -5.66 -6.81
CA LEU A 167 -5.75 -6.47 -5.68
C LEU A 167 -4.88 -6.12 -4.48
N ILE A 168 -5.51 -5.76 -3.38
CA ILE A 168 -4.88 -5.53 -2.09
C ILE A 168 -5.29 -6.63 -1.13
N LYS A 169 -4.32 -7.30 -0.51
CA LYS A 169 -4.53 -8.27 0.55
C LYS A 169 -3.93 -7.76 1.85
N MET A 170 -4.73 -7.72 2.91
CA MET A 170 -4.34 -7.29 4.25
C MET A 170 -4.59 -8.44 5.22
N VAL A 171 -3.59 -8.79 6.02
CA VAL A 171 -3.65 -9.92 6.96
C VAL A 171 -3.20 -9.46 8.33
N ILE A 172 -3.99 -9.76 9.37
CA ILE A 172 -3.66 -9.44 10.76
C ILE A 172 -4.05 -10.60 11.67
N SER A 173 -3.19 -10.91 12.64
CA SER A 173 -3.54 -11.79 13.75
C SER A 173 -4.56 -11.14 14.67
N LEU A 174 -5.58 -11.90 15.07
CA LEU A 174 -6.59 -11.44 16.02
C LEU A 174 -6.00 -11.23 17.44
N ASP A 175 -4.80 -11.76 17.71
CA ASP A 175 -4.05 -11.55 18.96
C ASP A 175 -3.09 -10.35 18.90
N SER A 176 -2.98 -9.68 17.74
CA SER A 176 -2.05 -8.57 17.54
C SER A 176 -2.24 -7.48 18.61
N LYS A 177 -1.12 -6.97 19.12
CA LYS A 177 -1.08 -5.88 20.09
C LYS A 177 -0.82 -4.52 19.45
N LYS A 178 -0.62 -4.49 18.13
CA LYS A 178 -0.44 -3.23 17.39
C LYS A 178 -1.67 -2.35 17.56
N THR A 179 -1.45 -1.05 17.66
CA THR A 179 -2.52 -0.05 17.56
C THR A 179 -2.22 0.92 16.41
N PRO A 180 -3.24 1.54 15.78
CA PRO A 180 -3.01 2.57 14.77
C PRO A 180 -2.14 3.72 15.32
N LYS A 181 -2.36 4.09 16.59
CA LYS A 181 -1.60 5.16 17.26
C LYS A 181 -0.11 4.86 17.31
N ASP A 182 0.28 3.63 17.64
CA ASP A 182 1.70 3.25 17.70
C ASP A 182 2.36 3.37 16.33
N VAL A 183 1.65 2.95 15.27
CA VAL A 183 2.14 3.08 13.89
C VAL A 183 2.23 4.55 13.47
N PHE A 184 1.23 5.38 13.76
CA PHE A 184 1.29 6.81 13.47
C PHE A 184 2.47 7.47 14.17
N ASN A 185 2.65 7.25 15.47
CA ASN A 185 3.73 7.85 16.26
C ASN A 185 5.14 7.49 15.77
N GLN A 186 5.32 6.39 15.03
CA GLN A 186 6.62 6.01 14.47
C GLN A 186 7.03 6.88 13.28
N TYR A 187 6.08 7.48 12.57
CA TYR A 187 6.31 8.17 11.30
C TYR A 187 5.74 9.60 11.25
N ALA A 188 4.81 9.91 12.13
CA ALA A 188 4.16 11.20 12.26
C ALA A 188 4.49 11.84 13.60
N ASP A 189 4.80 13.14 13.54
CA ASP A 189 4.99 14.02 14.70
C ASP A 189 3.73 14.89 14.90
N GLN A 190 3.48 15.35 16.12
CA GLN A 190 2.31 16.18 16.43
C GLN A 190 2.35 17.56 15.76
N GLU A 191 3.54 18.13 15.55
CA GLU A 191 3.71 19.46 14.93
C GLU A 191 3.77 19.38 13.41
N ILE A 192 4.35 18.30 12.88
CA ILE A 192 4.73 18.20 11.46
C ILE A 192 3.85 17.21 10.68
N GLY A 193 3.07 16.37 11.37
CA GLY A 193 2.36 15.24 10.77
C GLY A 193 3.34 14.18 10.27
N PHE A 194 2.96 13.41 9.24
CA PHE A 194 3.82 12.36 8.66
C PHE A 194 5.12 12.94 8.11
N GLY A 195 6.20 12.96 8.90
CA GLY A 195 7.47 13.61 8.55
C GLY A 195 8.58 12.65 8.16
N LYS A 196 8.43 11.35 8.43
CA LYS A 196 9.50 10.36 8.33
C LYS A 196 9.19 9.26 7.32
N THR A 197 10.14 8.93 6.46
CA THR A 197 10.04 7.78 5.55
C THR A 197 11.29 6.92 5.56
N ILE A 198 11.12 5.64 5.21
CA ILE A 198 12.19 4.67 5.03
C ILE A 198 12.09 4.15 3.61
N VAL A 199 13.19 4.28 2.86
CA VAL A 199 13.24 3.95 1.43
C VAL A 199 14.26 2.86 1.21
N ALA A 200 13.78 1.68 0.78
CA ALA A 200 14.66 0.59 0.39
C ALA A 200 15.37 0.94 -0.92
N VAL A 201 16.68 1.20 -0.83
CA VAL A 201 17.51 1.62 -1.96
C VAL A 201 17.59 0.53 -3.02
N ALA A 202 17.52 -0.74 -2.62
CA ALA A 202 17.47 -1.88 -3.52
C ALA A 202 16.31 -1.84 -4.54
N LEU A 203 15.22 -1.11 -4.27
CA LEU A 203 14.11 -0.93 -5.21
C LEU A 203 14.41 0.07 -6.34
N SER A 204 15.51 0.84 -6.25
CA SER A 204 15.90 1.86 -7.23
C SER A 204 16.84 1.36 -8.33
N GLY A 205 17.34 0.13 -8.21
CA GLY A 205 18.23 -0.52 -9.18
C GLY A 205 17.64 -1.82 -9.72
N ASP A 206 18.20 -2.32 -10.82
CA ASP A 206 18.03 -3.74 -11.15
C ASP A 206 18.86 -4.56 -10.15
N PRO A 207 18.39 -5.71 -9.65
CA PRO A 207 19.21 -6.60 -8.83
C PRO A 207 20.58 -6.93 -9.46
N ASN A 208 20.68 -6.85 -10.79
CA ASN A 208 21.90 -7.12 -11.55
C ASN A 208 22.64 -5.85 -12.01
N ASP A 209 22.11 -4.65 -11.76
CA ASP A 209 22.73 -3.38 -12.16
C ASP A 209 23.15 -2.58 -10.92
N PRO A 210 24.46 -2.41 -10.67
CA PRO A 210 24.91 -1.64 -9.53
C PRO A 210 24.45 -0.18 -9.60
N LEU A 211 24.21 0.43 -8.43
CA LEU A 211 23.73 1.82 -8.30
C LEU A 211 24.86 2.80 -8.58
N LEU A 212 25.22 2.96 -9.85
CA LEU A 212 26.43 3.68 -10.27
C LEU A 212 26.17 5.13 -10.69
N SER A 213 24.94 5.48 -11.08
CA SER A 213 24.65 6.73 -11.80
C SER A 213 23.91 7.79 -10.98
N ARG A 214 24.12 9.07 -11.35
CA ARG A 214 23.33 10.21 -10.83
C ARG A 214 21.85 10.09 -11.18
N SER A 215 21.51 9.51 -12.33
CA SER A 215 20.11 9.34 -12.75
C SER A 215 19.36 8.38 -11.83
N GLN A 216 19.99 7.29 -11.40
CA GLN A 216 19.42 6.39 -10.38
C GLN A 216 19.18 7.12 -9.05
N ALA A 217 20.15 7.91 -8.60
CA ALA A 217 19.97 8.75 -7.40
C ALA A 217 18.80 9.72 -7.58
N LYS A 218 18.73 10.51 -8.66
CA LYS A 218 17.61 11.45 -8.89
C LYS A 218 16.22 10.78 -8.82
N ARG A 219 16.07 9.59 -9.40
CA ARG A 219 14.81 8.81 -9.30
C ARG A 219 14.52 8.37 -7.87
N LEU A 220 15.54 7.89 -7.15
CA LEU A 220 15.43 7.56 -5.73
C LEU A 220 15.00 8.78 -4.90
N LEU A 221 15.55 9.97 -5.15
CA LEU A 221 15.30 11.15 -4.33
C LEU A 221 14.00 11.88 -4.66
N MET A 222 13.43 11.67 -5.85
CA MET A 222 12.19 12.33 -6.26
C MET A 222 11.05 12.07 -5.26
N GLY A 223 10.45 13.14 -4.75
CA GLY A 223 9.36 13.15 -3.79
C GLY A 223 9.80 13.11 -2.32
N LEU A 224 11.10 12.94 -2.05
CA LEU A 224 11.62 12.86 -0.69
C LEU A 224 11.74 14.23 -0.02
N GLU A 225 11.76 15.32 -0.78
CA GLU A 225 11.74 16.69 -0.27
C GLU A 225 10.51 17.02 0.61
N LYS A 226 9.47 16.16 0.56
CA LYS A 226 8.25 16.27 1.37
C LYS A 226 8.40 15.73 2.80
N PHE A 227 9.57 15.17 3.13
CA PHE A 227 9.85 14.53 4.40
C PHE A 227 10.96 15.27 5.14
N ASN A 228 10.82 15.36 6.45
CA ASN A 228 11.78 15.96 7.36
C ASN A 228 12.87 14.97 7.76
N THR A 229 12.54 13.67 7.77
CA THR A 229 13.49 12.60 8.09
C THR A 229 13.40 11.52 7.03
N ILE A 230 14.52 11.26 6.38
CA ILE A 230 14.63 10.27 5.32
C ILE A 230 15.67 9.24 5.74
N ILE A 231 15.26 7.99 5.80
CA ILE A 231 16.15 6.85 6.03
C ILE A 231 16.30 6.12 4.71
N LEU A 232 17.52 6.15 4.15
CA LEU A 232 17.86 5.31 3.00
C LEU A 232 18.38 3.97 3.52
N ASP A 233 17.63 2.90 3.28
CA ASP A 233 18.00 1.55 3.67
C ASP A 233 18.78 0.87 2.53
N PHE A 234 20.06 0.60 2.77
CA PHE A 234 20.96 -0.05 1.82
C PHE A 234 21.01 -1.58 1.99
N LYS A 235 20.11 -2.18 2.78
CA LYS A 235 19.98 -3.64 2.87
C LYS A 235 19.78 -4.24 1.47
N GLY A 236 20.57 -5.26 1.15
CA GLY A 236 20.55 -5.92 -0.17
C GLY A 236 21.26 -5.16 -1.29
N VAL A 237 21.89 -4.01 -1.01
CA VAL A 237 22.70 -3.27 -2.00
C VAL A 237 24.16 -3.72 -1.91
N VAL A 238 24.69 -4.26 -3.01
CA VAL A 238 26.09 -4.76 -3.07
C VAL A 238 27.10 -3.61 -3.08
N SER A 239 26.84 -2.57 -3.88
CA SER A 239 27.74 -1.42 -4.01
C SER A 239 27.00 -0.19 -4.55
N VAL A 240 27.48 1.00 -4.19
CA VAL A 240 27.04 2.28 -4.75
C VAL A 240 28.22 3.01 -5.39
N GLY A 241 27.99 3.64 -6.54
CA GLY A 241 28.99 4.43 -7.23
C GLY A 241 29.13 5.83 -6.63
N GLN A 242 30.32 6.42 -6.78
CA GLN A 242 30.61 7.77 -6.27
C GLN A 242 29.63 8.81 -6.79
N ALA A 243 29.22 8.71 -8.06
CA ALA A 243 28.28 9.64 -8.68
C ALA A 243 26.88 9.57 -8.06
N PHE A 244 26.45 8.39 -7.61
CA PHE A 244 25.19 8.21 -6.89
C PHE A 244 25.25 8.89 -5.51
N VAL A 245 26.33 8.62 -4.76
CA VAL A 245 26.52 9.17 -3.41
C VAL A 245 26.59 10.71 -3.44
N ASP A 246 27.37 11.27 -4.36
CA ASP A 246 27.48 12.72 -4.56
C ASP A 246 26.12 13.38 -4.82
N GLU A 247 25.28 12.77 -5.64
CA GLU A 247 23.92 13.27 -5.90
C GLU A 247 23.03 13.25 -4.66
N VAL A 248 23.07 12.17 -3.87
CA VAL A 248 22.29 12.04 -2.62
C VAL A 248 22.65 13.16 -1.64
N PHE A 249 23.95 13.34 -1.36
CA PHE A 249 24.39 14.38 -0.42
C PHE A 249 24.21 15.79 -0.95
N ARG A 250 24.17 16.00 -2.27
CA ARG A 250 23.90 17.32 -2.85
C ARG A 250 22.46 17.79 -2.61
N VAL A 251 21.49 16.88 -2.63
CA VAL A 251 20.06 17.23 -2.51
C VAL A 251 19.64 17.50 -1.06
N PHE A 252 20.23 16.81 -0.07
CA PHE A 252 19.86 16.94 1.35
C PHE A 252 20.87 17.73 2.20
N LYS A 253 21.53 18.74 1.60
CA LYS A 253 22.36 19.68 2.36
C LYS A 253 21.54 20.59 3.26
#